data_AF-A0A382ZDL3-F1
#
_entry.id   AF-A0A382ZDL3-F1
#
_cell.length_a   1.000
_cell.length_b   1.000
_cell.length_c   1.000
_cell.angle_alpha   90.00
_cell.angle_beta   90.00
_cell.angle_gamma   90.00
#
_symmetry.space_group_name_H-M   'P 1'
#
loop_
_entity.id
_entity.type
_entity.pdbx_description
1 polymer ?
#
loop_
_entity_poly.entity_id
_entity_poly.type
_entity_poly.pdbx_seq_one_letter_code
_entity_poly.pdbx_strand_id
1 'polypeptide(L)'
;LDLTSEILDETGPRLTGTESCKKAGKLLKLNLDKFCDQIFSEKFQCSRDAFLYHIRYFSISYVLAFIFLCMGRQWSYVAAVVTIFGCLIVLFEFVFYFEFIDLFFKKTLGYNISGIIDPDENADQQVIISGHYDSPHVFSFLNKHQRLYKYRIALNSILYLLITGVSLWFAYLQFFNIDKVQLNLNLLIILGIGVFFIGQYFFFVSWEVSPGAGDNLISACMVVKLSELFSNNRSRGSALKYTRLIFLCPDAEESGLR
;
A
#
# COMPACT_ATOMS: atom_id res chain seq x y z
N LEU A 1 -22.54 -4.17 12.60
CA LEU A 1 -21.96 -2.82 12.79
C LEU A 1 -21.37 -2.71 14.20
N ASP A 2 -22.05 -3.24 15.22
CA ASP A 2 -21.60 -3.21 16.61
C ASP A 2 -20.18 -3.78 16.82
N LEU A 3 -19.88 -4.95 16.25
CA LEU A 3 -18.53 -5.54 16.35
C LEU A 3 -17.43 -4.64 15.77
N THR A 4 -17.72 -3.90 14.70
CA THR A 4 -16.76 -2.95 14.11
C THR A 4 -16.50 -1.80 15.08
N SER A 5 -17.56 -1.24 15.70
CA SER A 5 -17.41 -0.20 16.72
C SER A 5 -16.64 -0.73 17.93
N GLU A 6 -16.99 -1.90 18.44
CA GLU A 6 -16.33 -2.52 19.59
C GLU A 6 -14.82 -2.68 19.38
N ILE A 7 -14.41 -3.24 18.23
CA ILE A 7 -12.99 -3.38 17.90
C ILE A 7 -12.32 -2.01 17.73
N LEU A 8 -12.98 -1.03 17.12
CA LEU A 8 -12.44 0.33 16.97
C LEU A 8 -12.24 1.02 18.31
N ASP A 9 -13.23 0.96 19.19
CA ASP A 9 -13.20 1.57 20.51
C ASP A 9 -12.10 0.92 21.38
N GLU A 10 -11.87 -0.38 21.19
CA GLU A 10 -10.86 -1.13 21.93
C GLU A 10 -9.42 -1.01 21.43
N THR A 11 -9.23 -0.77 20.13
CA THR A 11 -7.91 -0.86 19.49
C THR A 11 -7.45 0.45 18.86
N GLY A 12 -8.38 1.32 18.49
CA GLY A 12 -8.11 2.54 17.74
C GLY A 12 -7.55 2.24 16.34
N PRO A 13 -6.65 3.09 15.82
CA PRO A 13 -5.88 2.84 14.61
C PRO A 13 -4.92 1.64 14.75
N ARG A 14 -4.74 0.87 13.67
CA ARG A 14 -4.20 -0.50 13.67
C ARG A 14 -3.17 -0.72 12.55
N LEU A 15 -2.14 0.12 12.47
CA LEU A 15 -1.02 -0.16 11.55
C LEU A 15 -0.45 -1.56 11.80
N THR A 16 -0.13 -2.29 10.74
CA THR A 16 0.54 -3.60 10.83
C THR A 16 1.73 -3.57 11.78
N GLY A 17 1.91 -4.66 12.53
CA GLY A 17 3.01 -4.78 13.49
C GLY A 17 2.86 -4.03 14.81
N THR A 18 1.86 -3.15 14.95
CA THR A 18 1.56 -2.49 16.22
C THR A 18 0.79 -3.40 17.17
N GLU A 19 0.85 -3.11 18.47
CA GLU A 19 0.07 -3.85 19.47
C GLU A 19 -1.44 -3.72 19.26
N SER A 20 -1.92 -2.55 18.79
CA SER A 20 -3.33 -2.34 18.43
C SER A 20 -3.78 -3.29 17.31
N CYS A 21 -2.97 -3.44 16.26
CA CYS A 21 -3.25 -4.37 15.17
C CYS A 21 -3.26 -5.83 15.65
N LYS A 22 -2.26 -6.23 16.42
CA LYS A 22 -2.23 -7.58 17.04
C LYS A 22 -3.43 -7.84 17.95
N LYS A 23 -3.87 -6.83 18.72
CA LYS A 23 -5.06 -6.91 19.57
C LYS A 23 -6.32 -7.10 18.73
N ALA A 24 -6.48 -6.36 17.63
CA ALA A 24 -7.60 -6.52 16.71
C ALA A 24 -7.64 -7.93 16.10
N GLY A 25 -6.51 -8.45 15.62
CA GLY A 25 -6.42 -9.83 15.12
C GLY A 25 -6.82 -10.87 16.18
N LYS A 26 -6.42 -10.68 17.45
CA LYS A 26 -6.87 -11.54 18.55
C LYS A 26 -8.38 -11.47 18.79
N LEU A 27 -8.99 -10.28 18.76
CA LEU A 27 -10.43 -10.10 18.92
C LEU A 27 -11.21 -10.75 17.77
N LEU A 28 -10.73 -10.61 16.52
CA LEU A 28 -11.32 -11.30 15.37
C LEU A 28 -11.21 -12.82 15.50
N LYS A 29 -10.03 -13.32 15.88
CA LYS A 29 -9.79 -14.75 16.13
C LYS A 29 -10.76 -15.31 17.17
N LEU A 30 -10.92 -14.63 18.31
CA LEU A 30 -11.84 -15.03 19.38
C LEU A 30 -13.30 -15.08 18.92
N ASN A 31 -13.70 -14.22 17.99
CA ASN A 31 -15.06 -14.26 17.46
C ASN A 31 -15.24 -15.35 16.40
N LEU A 32 -14.24 -15.62 15.56
CA LEU A 32 -14.27 -16.75 14.63
C LEU A 32 -14.31 -18.10 15.38
N ASP A 33 -13.55 -18.24 16.47
CA ASP A 33 -13.42 -19.46 17.27
C ASP A 33 -14.76 -19.98 17.84
N LYS A 34 -15.73 -19.08 17.99
CA LYS A 34 -17.09 -19.44 18.45
C LYS A 34 -17.90 -20.19 17.40
N PHE A 35 -17.55 -20.06 16.12
CA PHE A 35 -18.41 -20.44 14.99
C PHE A 35 -17.71 -21.28 13.91
N CYS A 36 -16.38 -21.43 13.99
CA CYS A 36 -15.61 -22.23 13.03
C CYS A 36 -15.17 -23.54 13.67
N ASP A 37 -14.99 -24.58 12.86
CA ASP A 37 -14.48 -25.87 13.28
C ASP A 37 -12.97 -25.81 13.59
N GLN A 38 -12.25 -24.98 12.84
CA GLN A 38 -10.80 -24.81 12.96
C GLN A 38 -10.44 -23.33 12.87
N ILE A 39 -9.42 -22.92 13.63
CA ILE A 39 -8.93 -21.55 13.67
C ILE A 39 -7.41 -21.52 13.51
N PHE A 40 -6.95 -20.57 12.69
CA PHE A 40 -5.54 -20.35 12.43
C PHE A 40 -5.14 -18.90 12.72
N SER A 41 -3.86 -18.75 13.07
CA SER A 41 -3.19 -17.45 13.18
C SER A 41 -1.81 -17.63 12.57
N GLU A 42 -1.70 -17.25 11.31
CA GLU A 42 -0.48 -17.37 10.53
C GLU A 42 0.38 -16.13 10.75
N LYS A 43 1.57 -16.35 11.32
CA LYS A 43 2.53 -15.29 11.60
C LYS A 43 3.40 -15.06 10.38
N PHE A 44 3.57 -13.81 9.98
CA PHE A 44 4.50 -13.40 8.92
C PHE A 44 5.34 -12.18 9.35
N GLN A 45 6.35 -11.86 8.54
CA GLN A 45 7.25 -10.73 8.78
C GLN A 45 7.30 -9.86 7.53
N CYS A 46 7.05 -8.55 7.68
CA CYS A 46 7.00 -7.60 6.58
C CYS A 46 7.75 -6.30 6.92
N SER A 47 8.12 -5.52 5.90
CA SER A 47 8.60 -4.14 6.10
C SER A 47 7.45 -3.15 5.83
N ARG A 48 6.55 -2.99 6.81
CA ARG A 48 5.31 -2.17 6.67
C ARG A 48 5.50 -0.85 5.93
N ASP A 49 6.52 -0.09 6.30
CA ASP A 49 6.69 1.27 5.84
C ASP A 49 7.32 1.35 4.42
N ALA A 50 7.91 0.27 3.90
CA ALA A 50 8.65 0.28 2.64
C ALA A 50 7.76 0.67 1.46
N PHE A 51 6.59 0.05 1.36
CA PHE A 51 5.64 0.25 0.27
C PHE A 51 5.28 1.74 0.10
N LEU A 52 4.78 2.42 1.14
CA LEU A 52 4.33 3.82 1.01
C LEU A 52 5.47 4.83 0.83
N TYR A 53 6.70 4.48 1.18
CA TYR A 53 7.86 5.38 1.01
C TYR A 53 8.27 5.58 -0.45
N HIS A 54 7.77 4.77 -1.39
CA HIS A 54 7.99 5.01 -2.83
C HIS A 54 7.61 6.44 -3.23
N ILE A 55 6.53 7.00 -2.67
CA ILE A 55 6.05 8.36 -2.98
C ILE A 55 7.07 9.43 -2.56
N ARG A 56 7.74 9.21 -1.42
CA ARG A 56 8.75 10.13 -0.90
C ARG A 56 10.05 10.04 -1.69
N TYR A 57 10.51 8.84 -2.00
CA TYR A 57 11.69 8.66 -2.83
C TYR A 57 11.48 9.15 -4.27
N PHE A 58 10.27 8.99 -4.80
CA PHE A 58 9.86 9.60 -6.06
C PHE A 58 9.96 11.13 -6.00
N SER A 59 9.46 11.76 -4.94
CA SER A 59 9.58 13.21 -4.77
C SER A 59 11.04 13.68 -4.65
N ILE A 60 11.83 13.02 -3.79
CA ILE A 60 13.24 13.35 -3.57
C ILE A 60 14.05 13.20 -4.85
N SER A 61 13.87 12.09 -5.59
CA SER A 61 14.61 11.83 -6.83
C SER A 61 14.33 12.89 -7.89
N TYR A 62 13.10 13.40 -8.01
CA TYR A 62 12.79 14.52 -8.90
C TYR A 62 13.56 15.79 -8.51
N VAL A 63 13.53 16.16 -7.22
CA VAL A 63 14.21 17.38 -6.74
C VAL A 63 15.73 17.28 -6.95
N LEU A 64 16.32 16.13 -6.63
CA LEU A 64 17.75 15.88 -6.86
C LEU A 64 18.09 15.94 -8.35
N ALA A 65 17.28 15.32 -9.21
CA ALA A 65 17.49 15.36 -10.65
C ALA A 65 17.41 16.79 -11.19
N PHE A 66 16.48 17.60 -10.71
CA PHE A 66 16.38 19.01 -11.08
C PHE A 66 17.65 19.78 -10.68
N ILE A 67 18.16 19.61 -9.45
CA ILE A 67 19.40 20.24 -8.99
C ILE A 67 20.57 19.83 -9.90
N PHE A 68 20.70 18.54 -10.23
CA PHE A 68 21.77 18.06 -11.10
C PHE A 68 21.64 18.60 -12.54
N LEU A 69 20.43 18.74 -13.07
CA LEU A 69 20.19 19.37 -14.37
C LEU A 69 20.59 20.86 -14.35
N CYS A 70 20.32 21.59 -13.25
CA CYS A 70 20.78 22.98 -13.09
C CYS A 70 22.31 23.10 -13.09
N MET A 71 23.02 22.12 -12.51
CA MET A 71 24.49 22.09 -12.51
C MET A 71 25.07 21.84 -13.91
N GLY A 72 24.30 21.22 -14.80
CA GLY A 72 24.65 20.99 -16.20
C GLY A 72 25.84 20.05 -16.42
N ARG A 73 26.25 19.88 -17.68
CA ARG A 73 27.36 18.99 -18.09
C ARG A 73 27.17 17.58 -17.51
N GLN A 74 28.25 16.93 -17.09
CA GLN A 74 28.29 15.56 -16.56
C GLN A 74 27.26 15.22 -15.47
N TRP A 75 26.68 16.22 -14.78
CA TRP A 75 25.62 15.99 -13.81
C TRP A 75 24.31 15.49 -14.44
N SER A 76 24.13 15.62 -15.76
CA SER A 76 23.01 15.02 -16.50
C SER A 76 22.97 13.49 -16.41
N TYR A 77 24.13 12.82 -16.35
CA TYR A 77 24.19 11.37 -16.11
C TYR A 77 23.65 11.02 -14.73
N VAL A 78 24.03 11.78 -13.71
CA VAL A 78 23.57 11.57 -12.33
C VAL A 78 22.06 11.82 -12.24
N ALA A 79 21.56 12.88 -12.88
CA ALA A 79 20.13 13.15 -12.97
C ALA A 79 19.38 11.95 -13.59
N ALA A 80 19.87 11.42 -14.71
CA ALA A 80 19.25 10.28 -15.39
C ALA A 80 19.20 9.02 -14.53
N VAL A 81 20.33 8.69 -13.87
CA VAL A 81 20.42 7.53 -12.96
C VAL A 81 19.44 7.68 -11.80
N VAL A 82 19.37 8.86 -11.18
CA VAL A 82 18.48 9.14 -10.04
C VAL A 82 17.01 9.01 -10.45
N THR A 83 16.63 9.56 -11.61
CA THR A 83 15.24 9.44 -12.11
C THR A 83 14.88 8.02 -12.52
N ILE A 84 15.81 7.27 -13.14
CA ILE A 84 15.59 5.86 -13.45
C ILE A 84 15.37 5.07 -12.16
N PHE A 85 16.22 5.28 -11.15
CA PHE A 85 16.10 4.58 -9.88
C PHE A 85 14.76 4.89 -9.20
N GLY A 86 14.29 6.14 -9.22
CA GLY A 86 12.97 6.48 -8.72
C GLY A 86 11.82 5.84 -9.52
N CYS A 87 11.92 5.73 -10.85
CA CYS A 87 10.99 4.94 -11.67
C CYS A 87 10.98 3.45 -11.27
N LEU A 88 12.16 2.85 -11.04
CA LEU A 88 12.28 1.46 -10.63
C LEU A 88 11.65 1.22 -9.26
N ILE A 89 11.84 2.13 -8.30
CA ILE A 89 11.17 2.05 -6.99
C ILE A 89 9.65 2.02 -7.18
N VAL A 90 9.07 2.94 -7.97
CA VAL A 90 7.62 2.94 -8.20
C VAL A 90 7.16 1.66 -8.91
N LEU A 91 7.89 1.22 -9.93
CA LEU A 91 7.55 0.01 -10.68
C LEU A 91 7.55 -1.23 -9.78
N PHE A 92 8.61 -1.43 -9.00
CA PHE A 92 8.72 -2.61 -8.16
C PHE A 92 7.81 -2.54 -6.94
N GLU A 93 7.82 -1.44 -6.20
CA GLU A 93 7.03 -1.33 -4.96
C GLU A 93 5.53 -1.23 -5.24
N PHE A 94 5.12 -0.33 -6.16
CA PHE A 94 3.71 0.01 -6.32
C PHE A 94 3.00 -0.78 -7.43
N VAL A 95 3.67 -1.10 -8.53
CA VAL A 95 3.05 -1.83 -9.65
C VAL A 95 3.14 -3.34 -9.45
N PHE A 96 4.33 -3.85 -9.11
CA PHE A 96 4.55 -5.29 -8.96
C PHE A 96 4.42 -5.79 -7.52
N TYR A 97 4.26 -4.90 -6.53
CA TYR A 97 4.27 -5.27 -5.11
C TYR A 97 5.50 -6.11 -4.74
N PHE A 98 6.64 -5.83 -5.37
CA PHE A 98 7.90 -6.52 -5.12
C PHE A 98 8.71 -5.79 -4.04
N GLU A 99 9.31 -6.52 -3.11
CA GLU A 99 10.10 -6.00 -1.97
C GLU A 99 11.47 -5.44 -2.41
N PHE A 100 11.50 -4.27 -3.05
CA PHE A 100 12.72 -3.71 -3.65
C PHE A 100 13.52 -2.85 -2.67
N ILE A 101 12.86 -2.00 -1.87
CA ILE A 101 13.50 -1.13 -0.88
C ILE A 101 13.35 -1.64 0.55
N ASP A 102 12.61 -2.73 0.76
CA ASP A 102 12.28 -3.31 2.07
C ASP A 102 13.48 -3.64 2.96
N LEU A 103 14.66 -3.90 2.37
CA LEU A 103 15.92 -4.15 3.08
C LEU A 103 16.33 -2.97 3.99
N PHE A 104 15.95 -1.74 3.62
CA PHE A 104 16.28 -0.53 4.37
C PHE A 104 15.28 -0.19 5.48
N PHE A 105 14.21 -0.98 5.61
CA PHE A 105 13.12 -0.72 6.53
C PHE A 105 13.09 -1.72 7.69
N LYS A 106 12.54 -1.25 8.82
CA LYS A 106 12.37 -2.10 9.99
C LYS A 106 11.33 -3.17 9.69
N LYS A 107 11.72 -4.42 9.89
CA LYS A 107 10.80 -5.55 9.80
C LYS A 107 9.87 -5.60 11.02
N THR A 108 8.60 -5.90 10.79
CA THR A 108 7.53 -6.03 11.78
C THR A 108 6.81 -7.36 11.62
N LEU A 109 6.11 -7.81 12.66
CA LEU A 109 5.36 -9.07 12.65
C LEU A 109 3.88 -8.80 12.44
N GLY A 110 3.29 -9.40 11.41
CA GLY A 110 1.86 -9.41 11.13
C GLY A 110 1.24 -10.78 11.37
N TYR A 111 -0.10 -10.83 11.39
CA TYR A 111 -0.84 -12.07 11.61
C TYR A 111 -2.05 -12.19 10.69
N ASN A 112 -2.06 -13.15 9.77
CA ASN A 112 -3.29 -13.50 9.07
C ASN A 112 -4.14 -14.38 9.98
N ILE A 113 -5.40 -14.00 10.17
CA ILE A 113 -6.34 -14.75 10.99
C ILE A 113 -7.31 -15.47 10.06
N SER A 114 -7.54 -16.76 10.28
CA SER A 114 -8.57 -17.46 9.53
C SER A 114 -9.36 -18.46 10.36
N GLY A 115 -10.58 -18.72 9.92
CA GLY A 115 -11.42 -19.79 10.43
C GLY A 115 -11.98 -20.64 9.30
N ILE A 116 -12.17 -21.93 9.56
CA ILE A 116 -12.70 -22.89 8.59
C ILE A 116 -13.99 -23.50 9.12
N ILE A 117 -15.02 -23.54 8.28
CA ILE A 117 -16.19 -24.40 8.47
C ILE A 117 -16.11 -25.51 7.41
N ASP A 118 -16.00 -26.74 7.88
CA ASP A 118 -16.01 -27.93 7.04
C ASP A 118 -17.46 -28.27 6.62
N PRO A 119 -17.64 -28.77 5.38
CA PRO A 119 -18.92 -29.29 4.96
C PRO A 119 -19.23 -30.63 5.65
N ASP A 120 -20.47 -31.09 5.52
CA ASP A 120 -20.90 -32.36 6.14
C ASP A 120 -20.33 -33.60 5.44
N GLU A 121 -20.06 -33.51 4.13
CA GLU A 121 -19.39 -34.56 3.36
C GLU A 121 -17.95 -34.13 3.01
N ASN A 122 -17.27 -34.91 2.16
CA ASN A 122 -15.96 -34.53 1.65
C ASN A 122 -16.03 -33.22 0.86
N ALA A 123 -15.09 -32.31 1.14
CA ALA A 123 -15.02 -31.03 0.46
C ALA A 123 -14.53 -31.19 -1.00
N ASP A 124 -15.41 -30.92 -1.97
CA ASP A 124 -15.08 -30.89 -3.39
C ASP A 124 -14.68 -29.49 -3.87
N GLN A 125 -15.02 -28.46 -3.09
CA GLN A 125 -14.73 -27.06 -3.40
C GLN A 125 -14.54 -26.21 -2.15
N GLN A 126 -13.90 -25.06 -2.32
CA GLN A 126 -13.62 -24.11 -1.23
C GLN A 126 -14.01 -22.70 -1.65
N VAL A 127 -14.59 -21.94 -0.72
CA VAL A 127 -14.87 -20.52 -0.89
C VAL A 127 -14.15 -19.75 0.20
N ILE A 128 -13.32 -18.79 -0.20
CA ILE A 128 -12.63 -17.88 0.72
C ILE A 128 -13.38 -16.55 0.72
N ILE A 129 -13.80 -16.13 1.91
CA ILE A 129 -14.42 -14.82 2.14
C ILE A 129 -13.41 -14.01 2.94
N SER A 130 -12.98 -12.87 2.41
CA SER A 130 -11.86 -12.11 2.96
C SER A 130 -12.19 -10.64 3.24
N GLY A 131 -11.61 -10.10 4.30
CA GLY A 131 -11.65 -8.68 4.63
C GLY A 131 -10.48 -8.31 5.56
N HIS A 132 -9.61 -7.40 5.12
CA HIS A 132 -8.41 -7.02 5.88
C HIS A 132 -8.76 -6.17 7.11
N TYR A 133 -7.91 -6.24 8.13
CA TYR A 133 -8.18 -5.58 9.40
C TYR A 133 -7.12 -4.55 9.80
N ASP A 134 -6.01 -4.44 9.08
CA ASP A 134 -5.06 -3.34 9.28
C ASP A 134 -5.69 -1.99 8.87
N SER A 135 -4.97 -0.90 9.11
CA SER A 135 -5.47 0.44 8.82
C SER A 135 -4.40 1.29 8.16
N PRO A 136 -4.75 2.15 7.20
CA PRO A 136 -3.78 2.94 6.45
C PRO A 136 -3.32 4.19 7.20
N HIS A 137 -2.20 4.74 6.73
CA HIS A 137 -1.89 6.15 6.94
C HIS A 137 -2.87 7.06 6.20
N VAL A 138 -3.13 8.25 6.74
CA VAL A 138 -4.03 9.21 6.09
C VAL A 138 -3.34 9.87 4.89
N PHE A 139 -3.93 9.69 3.71
CA PHE A 139 -3.52 10.43 2.52
C PHE A 139 -4.13 11.83 2.55
N SER A 140 -3.36 12.80 3.03
CA SER A 140 -3.86 14.13 3.38
C SER A 140 -4.56 14.86 2.24
N PHE A 141 -4.05 14.69 1.01
CA PHE A 141 -4.66 15.31 -0.17
C PHE A 141 -5.91 14.58 -0.63
N LEU A 142 -5.89 13.24 -0.62
CA LEU A 142 -7.05 12.45 -1.00
C LEU A 142 -8.23 12.75 -0.06
N ASN A 143 -7.95 12.84 1.24
CA ASN A 143 -8.95 13.14 2.27
C ASN A 143 -9.60 14.52 2.06
N LYS A 144 -8.83 15.55 1.69
CA LYS A 144 -9.34 16.93 1.53
C LYS A 144 -9.86 17.24 0.13
N HIS A 145 -9.31 16.60 -0.91
CA HIS A 145 -9.48 16.99 -2.31
C HIS A 145 -9.68 15.79 -3.24
N GLN A 146 -10.52 14.83 -2.85
CA GLN A 146 -10.75 13.56 -3.56
C GLN A 146 -10.99 13.72 -5.08
N ARG A 147 -11.78 14.71 -5.51
CA ARG A 147 -12.07 14.95 -6.95
C ARG A 147 -10.84 15.36 -7.77
N LEU A 148 -9.87 15.99 -7.12
CA LEU A 148 -8.63 16.47 -7.75
C LEU A 148 -7.51 15.44 -7.73
N TYR A 149 -7.68 14.35 -6.97
CA TYR A 149 -6.66 13.32 -6.77
C TYR A 149 -6.09 12.77 -8.08
N LYS A 150 -6.97 12.35 -9.00
CA LYS A 150 -6.56 11.79 -10.30
C LYS A 150 -5.73 12.77 -11.14
N TYR A 151 -6.10 14.06 -11.13
CA TYR A 151 -5.37 15.09 -11.86
C TYR A 151 -4.02 15.36 -11.23
N ARG A 152 -3.95 15.31 -9.89
CA ARG A 152 -2.70 15.45 -9.17
C ARG A 152 -1.74 14.31 -9.48
N ILE A 153 -2.20 13.06 -9.51
CA ILE A 153 -1.37 11.92 -9.93
C ILE A 153 -0.91 12.09 -11.37
N ALA A 154 -1.84 12.33 -12.30
CA ALA A 154 -1.50 12.45 -13.72
C ALA A 154 -0.45 13.56 -13.96
N LEU A 155 -0.63 14.73 -13.34
CA LEU A 155 0.32 15.84 -13.45
C LEU A 155 1.71 15.46 -12.93
N ASN A 156 1.81 14.85 -11.75
CA ASN A 156 3.10 14.47 -11.18
C ASN A 156 3.78 13.37 -12.00
N SER A 157 3.02 12.40 -12.52
CA SER A 157 3.55 11.37 -13.42
C SER A 157 4.07 11.97 -14.72
N ILE A 158 3.34 12.91 -15.34
CA ILE A 158 3.78 13.59 -16.57
C ILE A 158 5.06 14.40 -16.32
N LEU A 159 5.10 15.18 -15.24
CA LEU A 159 6.28 15.96 -14.85
C LEU A 159 7.48 15.05 -14.60
N TYR A 160 7.28 13.91 -13.92
CA TYR A 160 8.35 12.97 -13.64
C TYR A 160 8.88 12.28 -14.89
N LEU A 161 8.00 11.85 -15.80
CA LEU A 161 8.41 11.29 -17.09
C LEU A 161 9.12 12.35 -17.95
N LEU A 162 8.68 13.61 -17.88
CA LEU A 162 9.35 14.72 -18.57
C LEU A 162 10.78 14.91 -18.05
N ILE A 163 10.99 15.02 -16.73
CA ILE A 163 12.36 15.19 -16.20
C ILE A 163 13.22 13.98 -16.53
N THR A 164 12.68 12.77 -16.47
CA THR A 164 13.40 11.54 -16.80
C THR A 164 13.83 11.55 -18.28
N GLY A 165 12.90 11.87 -19.19
CA GLY A 165 13.18 11.97 -20.61
C GLY A 165 14.21 13.06 -20.94
N VAL A 166 14.11 14.22 -20.28
CA VAL A 166 15.09 15.30 -20.43
C VAL A 166 16.47 14.87 -19.90
N SER A 167 16.54 14.27 -18.72
CA SER A 167 17.79 13.77 -18.15
C SER A 167 18.46 12.73 -19.06
N LEU A 168 17.69 11.77 -19.59
CA LEU A 168 18.20 10.76 -20.52
C LEU A 168 18.66 11.37 -21.84
N TRP A 169 17.89 12.30 -22.39
CA TRP A 169 18.25 13.00 -23.62
C TRP A 169 19.56 13.76 -23.47
N PHE A 170 19.74 14.53 -22.38
CA PHE A 170 20.97 15.26 -22.13
C PHE A 170 22.16 14.35 -21.82
N ALA A 171 21.94 13.25 -21.10
CA ALA A 171 22.97 12.22 -20.92
C ALA A 171 23.40 11.61 -22.26
N TYR A 172 22.45 11.30 -23.15
CA TYR A 172 22.74 10.81 -24.50
C TYR A 172 23.55 11.82 -25.32
N LEU A 173 23.14 13.09 -25.37
CA LEU A 173 23.86 14.11 -26.12
C LEU A 173 25.30 14.29 -25.65
N GLN A 174 25.54 14.24 -24.33
CA GLN A 174 26.88 14.31 -23.76
C GLN A 174 27.72 13.08 -24.09
N PHE A 175 27.11 11.89 -24.12
CA PHE A 175 27.82 10.66 -24.45
C PHE A 175 28.40 10.71 -25.87
N PHE A 176 27.68 11.37 -26.79
CA PHE A 176 28.12 11.60 -28.17
C PHE A 176 28.90 12.91 -28.38
N ASN A 177 29.33 13.59 -27.30
CA ASN A 177 30.06 14.87 -27.33
C ASN A 177 29.36 15.96 -28.19
N ILE A 178 28.04 16.02 -28.13
CA ILE A 178 27.24 17.06 -28.79
C ILE A 178 27.21 18.30 -27.87
N ASP A 179 28.38 18.95 -27.73
CA ASP A 179 28.67 19.94 -26.67
C ASP A 179 27.96 21.29 -26.79
N LYS A 180 27.21 21.51 -27.88
CA LYS A 180 26.53 22.80 -28.14
C LYS A 180 25.10 22.88 -27.59
N VAL A 181 24.56 21.79 -27.05
CA VAL A 181 23.18 21.79 -26.56
C VAL A 181 23.13 22.14 -25.09
N GLN A 182 22.66 23.35 -24.79
CA GLN A 182 22.36 23.79 -23.43
C GLN A 182 20.88 23.56 -23.11
N LEU A 183 20.57 23.33 -21.83
CA LEU A 183 19.18 23.21 -21.39
C LEU A 183 18.47 24.53 -21.63
N ASN A 184 17.36 24.49 -22.37
CA ASN A 184 16.55 25.67 -22.65
C ASN A 184 16.01 26.25 -21.32
N LEU A 185 16.16 27.56 -21.12
CA LEU A 185 15.70 28.24 -19.90
C LEU A 185 14.20 28.02 -19.64
N ASN A 186 13.37 28.00 -20.69
CA ASN A 186 11.93 27.73 -20.54
C ASN A 186 11.67 26.31 -20.03
N LEU A 187 12.45 25.33 -20.51
CA LEU A 187 12.36 23.95 -20.03
C LEU A 187 12.79 23.87 -18.56
N LEU A 188 13.86 24.57 -18.19
CA LEU A 188 14.31 24.65 -16.80
C LEU A 188 13.24 25.26 -15.89
N ILE A 189 12.57 26.32 -16.35
CA ILE A 189 11.44 26.93 -15.61
C ILE A 189 10.29 25.93 -15.44
N ILE A 190 9.91 25.20 -16.48
CA ILE A 190 8.86 24.17 -16.40
C ILE A 190 9.23 23.09 -15.39
N LEU A 191 10.46 22.57 -15.46
CA LEU A 191 10.94 21.56 -14.51
C LEU A 191 11.00 22.10 -13.07
N GLY A 192 11.39 23.36 -12.90
CA GLY A 192 11.41 24.07 -11.62
C GLY A 192 10.02 24.27 -11.02
N ILE A 193 9.02 24.62 -11.85
CA ILE A 193 7.60 24.59 -11.43
C ILE A 193 7.21 23.17 -11.01
N GLY A 194 7.70 22.15 -11.71
CA GLY A 194 7.51 20.76 -11.34
C GLY A 194 8.06 20.42 -9.94
N VAL A 195 9.16 21.04 -9.50
CA VAL A 195 9.68 20.87 -8.12
C VAL A 195 8.66 21.30 -7.08
N PHE A 196 7.90 22.37 -7.34
CA PHE A 196 6.85 22.79 -6.43
C PHE A 196 5.73 21.73 -6.32
N PHE A 197 5.24 21.22 -7.46
CA PHE A 197 4.17 20.22 -7.46
C PHE A 197 4.60 18.87 -6.87
N ILE A 198 5.78 18.38 -7.27
CA ILE A 198 6.32 17.10 -6.82
C ILE A 198 6.89 17.20 -5.40
N GLY A 199 7.39 18.36 -4.97
CA GLY A 199 7.80 18.58 -3.58
C GLY A 199 6.63 18.38 -2.61
N GLN A 200 5.42 18.79 -2.98
CA GLN A 200 4.23 18.52 -2.19
C GLN A 200 3.84 17.02 -2.12
N TYR A 201 4.33 16.17 -3.04
CA TYR A 201 4.12 14.71 -2.98
C TYR A 201 4.85 14.06 -1.82
N PHE A 202 5.94 14.67 -1.34
CA PHE A 202 6.64 14.18 -0.15
C PHE A 202 5.71 14.12 1.08
N PHE A 203 4.78 15.07 1.19
CA PHE A 203 3.79 15.17 2.26
C PHE A 203 2.44 14.51 1.90
N PHE A 204 2.41 13.69 0.85
CA PHE A 204 1.17 13.05 0.40
C PHE A 204 0.63 12.05 1.46
N VAL A 205 1.52 11.21 2.00
CA VAL A 205 1.23 10.30 3.10
C VAL A 205 1.57 11.00 4.42
N SER A 206 0.55 11.21 5.26
CA SER A 206 0.74 11.80 6.58
C SER A 206 1.28 10.76 7.57
N TRP A 207 1.71 11.24 8.74
CA TRP A 207 2.07 10.37 9.86
C TRP A 207 0.85 9.95 10.70
N GLU A 208 -0.31 10.54 10.43
CA GLU A 208 -1.57 10.18 11.07
C GLU A 208 -2.06 8.84 10.53
N VAL A 209 -2.69 8.05 11.40
CA VAL A 209 -3.24 6.74 11.05
C VAL A 209 -4.75 6.83 11.07
N SER A 210 -5.38 6.38 10.00
CA SER A 210 -6.84 6.30 9.92
C SER A 210 -7.37 5.25 10.90
N PRO A 211 -8.55 5.45 11.50
CA PRO A 211 -9.24 4.37 12.21
C PRO A 211 -9.54 3.16 11.30
N GLY A 212 -9.57 3.32 9.98
CA GLY A 212 -9.75 2.22 9.03
C GLY A 212 -11.06 1.47 9.21
N ALA A 213 -12.14 2.18 9.56
CA ALA A 213 -13.45 1.57 9.79
C ALA A 213 -14.05 1.00 8.51
N GLY A 214 -14.08 1.83 7.44
CA GLY A 214 -14.57 1.43 6.12
C GLY A 214 -13.51 0.76 5.24
N ASP A 215 -12.23 1.00 5.52
CA ASP A 215 -11.09 0.45 4.80
C ASP A 215 -10.10 -0.19 5.81
N ASN A 216 -10.28 -1.47 6.15
CA ASN A 216 -11.39 -2.33 5.73
C ASN A 216 -11.99 -3.17 6.88
N LEU A 217 -11.90 -2.67 8.11
CA LEU A 217 -12.33 -3.42 9.31
C LEU A 217 -13.79 -3.87 9.24
N ILE A 218 -14.68 -3.05 8.68
CA ILE A 218 -16.08 -3.44 8.53
C ILE A 218 -16.23 -4.76 7.75
N SER A 219 -15.42 -4.97 6.71
CA SER A 219 -15.43 -6.21 5.93
C SER A 219 -14.85 -7.38 6.74
N ALA A 220 -13.77 -7.17 7.51
CA ALA A 220 -13.25 -8.19 8.43
C ALA A 220 -14.32 -8.60 9.47
N CYS A 221 -15.10 -7.66 9.98
CA CYS A 221 -16.22 -7.96 10.88
C CYS A 221 -17.38 -8.65 10.16
N MET A 222 -17.63 -8.34 8.88
CA MET A 222 -18.62 -9.06 8.06
C MET A 222 -18.22 -10.51 7.83
N VAL A 223 -16.93 -10.79 7.62
CA VAL A 223 -16.37 -12.16 7.54
C VAL A 223 -16.73 -12.96 8.79
N VAL A 224 -16.54 -12.37 9.98
CA VAL A 224 -16.94 -12.98 11.27
C VAL A 224 -18.46 -13.20 11.36
N LYS A 225 -19.26 -12.23 10.92
CA LYS A 225 -20.73 -12.38 10.94
C LYS A 225 -21.24 -13.42 9.95
N LEU A 226 -20.55 -13.62 8.83
CA LEU A 226 -20.85 -14.69 7.91
C LEU A 226 -20.51 -16.07 8.50
N SER A 227 -19.40 -16.20 9.24
CA SER A 227 -19.10 -17.47 9.93
C SER A 227 -20.19 -17.82 10.94
N GLU A 228 -20.66 -16.85 11.73
CA GLU A 228 -21.80 -17.01 12.63
C GLU A 228 -23.07 -17.45 11.88
N LEU A 229 -23.40 -16.81 10.76
CA LEU A 229 -24.57 -17.16 9.95
C LEU A 229 -24.50 -18.61 9.45
N PHE A 230 -23.37 -19.01 8.88
CA PHE A 230 -23.20 -20.37 8.34
C PHE A 230 -23.16 -21.43 9.44
N SER A 231 -22.51 -21.15 10.58
CA SER A 231 -22.57 -22.01 11.76
C SER A 231 -23.99 -22.21 12.25
N ASN A 232 -24.78 -21.12 12.35
CA ASN A 232 -26.17 -21.20 12.79
C ASN A 232 -27.06 -21.95 11.80
N ASN A 233 -26.83 -21.79 10.50
CA ASN A 233 -27.55 -22.53 9.46
C ASN A 233 -27.23 -24.03 9.53
N ARG A 234 -25.96 -24.40 9.78
CA ARG A 234 -25.54 -25.78 10.02
C ARG A 234 -26.29 -26.38 11.21
N SER A 235 -26.33 -25.69 12.35
CA SER A 235 -27.07 -26.13 13.54
C SER A 235 -28.58 -26.29 13.33
N ARG A 236 -29.14 -25.66 12.27
CA ARG A 236 -30.54 -25.80 11.86
C ARG A 236 -30.77 -26.87 10.79
N GLY A 237 -29.74 -27.64 10.44
CA GLY A 237 -29.82 -28.72 9.43
C GLY A 237 -29.62 -28.26 7.98
N SER A 238 -29.17 -27.01 7.77
CA SER A 238 -28.89 -26.44 6.45
C SER A 238 -27.38 -26.28 6.21
N ALA A 239 -26.61 -27.30 6.57
CA ALA A 239 -25.17 -27.35 6.35
C ALA A 239 -24.84 -27.43 4.84
N LEU A 240 -23.67 -26.94 4.47
CA LEU A 240 -23.15 -27.15 3.11
C LEU A 240 -22.65 -28.59 2.98
N LYS A 241 -22.98 -29.26 1.87
CA LYS A 241 -22.63 -30.67 1.67
C LYS A 241 -21.19 -30.89 1.21
N TYR A 242 -20.69 -30.08 0.27
CA TYR A 242 -19.40 -30.32 -0.39
C TYR A 242 -18.51 -29.07 -0.45
N THR A 243 -18.92 -27.96 0.19
CA THR A 243 -18.23 -26.68 0.12
C THR A 243 -17.63 -26.32 1.47
N ARG A 244 -16.31 -26.27 1.54
CA ARG A 244 -15.58 -25.69 2.67
C ARG A 244 -15.63 -24.17 2.60
N LEU A 245 -15.89 -23.53 3.73
CA LEU A 245 -15.81 -22.09 3.86
C LEU A 245 -14.56 -21.71 4.64
N ILE A 246 -13.81 -20.74 4.11
CA ILE A 246 -12.66 -20.14 4.77
C ILE A 246 -12.96 -18.67 4.99
N PHE A 247 -12.93 -18.25 6.23
CA PHE A 247 -13.14 -16.88 6.68
C PHE A 247 -11.78 -16.28 6.98
N LEU A 248 -11.28 -15.41 6.10
CA LEU A 248 -9.92 -14.86 6.14
C LEU A 248 -9.96 -13.38 6.53
N CYS A 249 -9.21 -13.02 7.57
CA CYS A 249 -8.96 -11.64 7.96
C CYS A 249 -7.45 -11.39 7.86
N PRO A 250 -6.95 -10.95 6.69
CA PRO A 250 -5.53 -10.70 6.49
C PRO A 250 -5.08 -9.39 7.16
N ASP A 251 -3.79 -9.32 7.45
CA ASP A 251 -3.05 -8.13 7.88
C ASP A 251 -2.15 -7.65 6.74
N ALA A 252 -1.63 -6.43 6.85
CA ALA A 252 -0.65 -5.82 5.95
C ALA A 252 -1.11 -5.57 4.51
N GLU A 253 -2.42 -5.46 4.28
CA GLU A 253 -2.94 -5.06 2.97
C GLU A 253 -2.44 -3.65 2.60
N GLU A 254 -2.53 -2.72 3.55
CA GLU A 254 -2.14 -1.31 3.40
C GLU A 254 -0.62 -1.12 3.33
N SER A 255 0.12 -2.19 3.61
CA SER A 255 1.57 -2.26 3.51
C SER A 255 2.04 -2.78 2.15
N GLY A 256 1.12 -2.90 1.18
CA GLY A 256 1.44 -3.42 -0.14
C GLY A 256 1.41 -4.95 -0.19
N LEU A 257 0.41 -5.57 0.45
CA LEU A 257 0.18 -7.02 0.41
C LEU A 257 1.40 -7.84 0.89
N ARG A 258 2.15 -7.30 1.86
CA ARG A 258 3.40 -7.87 2.37
C ARG A 258 3.17 -8.98 3.39
#